data_AF-A0A2I0HL01-F1
#
_entry.id   AF-A0A2I0HL01-F1
#
_cell.length_a   1.000
_cell.length_b   1.000
_cell.length_c   1.000
_cell.angle_alpha   90.00
_cell.angle_beta   90.00
_cell.angle_gamma   90.00
#
_symmetry.space_group_name_H-M   'P 1'
#
loop_
_entity.id
_entity.type
_entity.pdbx_description
1 polymer ?
#
loop_
_entity_poly.entity_id
_entity_poly.type
_entity_poly.pdbx_seq_one_letter_code
_entity_poly.pdbx_strand_id
1 'polypeptide(L)'
;MKGRNHGNFTNPCLTMHQPWASLLVYGIKRIEGRSWPAPIRGRLWIHAASKVPDEATIKAMEEFYREIYAVDGVTDLKFPEHYPISRLIGMQDRFR
;
A
#
# COMPACT_ATOMS: atom_id res chain seq x y z
N MET A 1 -23.81 28.08 2.73
CA MET A 1 -23.75 26.71 2.20
C MET A 1 -22.32 26.44 1.72
N LYS A 2 -21.52 25.64 2.43
CA LYS A 2 -20.16 25.27 1.96
C LYS A 2 -20.32 24.18 0.91
N GLY A 3 -19.97 24.50 -0.34
CA GLY A 3 -19.96 23.55 -1.44
C GLY A 3 -19.07 22.36 -1.09
N ARG A 4 -19.67 21.18 -0.95
CA ARG A 4 -18.92 19.93 -0.85
C ARG A 4 -18.26 19.70 -2.21
N ASN A 5 -16.99 20.07 -2.31
CA ASN A 5 -16.14 19.74 -3.44
C ASN A 5 -15.86 18.23 -3.39
N HIS A 6 -16.84 17.41 -3.79
CA HIS A 6 -16.59 16.03 -4.15
C HIS A 6 -15.79 16.08 -5.44
N GLY A 7 -14.46 16.16 -5.31
CA GLY A 7 -13.59 15.91 -6.44
C GLY A 7 -13.98 14.56 -7.02
N ASN A 8 -14.50 14.56 -8.24
CA ASN A 8 -14.87 13.38 -9.01
C ASN A 8 -13.59 12.60 -9.36
N PHE A 9 -12.93 11.99 -8.37
CA PHE A 9 -11.84 11.07 -8.61
C PHE A 9 -12.46 9.76 -9.12
N THR A 10 -12.76 9.72 -10.41
CA THR A 10 -13.14 8.49 -11.10
C THR A 10 -11.87 7.65 -11.24
N ASN A 11 -11.64 6.74 -10.29
CA ASN A 11 -10.47 5.84 -10.21
C ASN A 11 -9.15 6.54 -9.81
N PRO A 12 -9.03 7.03 -8.56
CA PRO A 12 -7.79 7.60 -8.07
C PRO A 12 -6.67 6.56 -8.07
N CYS A 13 -5.43 7.03 -8.26
CA CYS A 13 -4.23 6.21 -8.20
C CYS A 13 -3.22 6.82 -7.22
N LEU A 14 -2.56 5.97 -6.44
CA LEU A 14 -1.46 6.30 -5.55
C LEU A 14 -0.17 5.64 -6.02
N THR A 15 0.86 6.47 -6.23
CA THR A 15 2.22 6.00 -6.43
C THR A 15 2.95 5.82 -5.10
N MET A 16 3.57 4.65 -4.90
CA MET A 16 4.35 4.34 -3.70
C MET A 16 5.61 3.55 -4.06
N HIS A 17 6.68 3.70 -3.28
CA HIS A 17 7.91 2.93 -3.45
C HIS A 17 7.75 1.48 -2.98
N GLN A 18 8.54 0.58 -3.56
CA GLN A 18 8.67 -0.78 -3.05
C GLN A 18 9.55 -0.80 -1.78
N PRO A 19 9.32 -1.75 -0.85
CA PRO A 19 8.34 -2.86 -0.93
C PRO A 19 6.90 -2.49 -0.55
N TRP A 20 6.66 -1.29 -0.02
CA TRP A 20 5.37 -0.91 0.56
C TRP A 20 4.20 -0.97 -0.43
N ALA A 21 4.43 -0.68 -1.71
CA ALA A 21 3.41 -0.78 -2.74
C ALA A 21 2.84 -2.20 -2.85
N SER A 22 3.70 -3.21 -2.98
CA SER A 22 3.27 -4.62 -3.02
C SER A 22 2.66 -5.07 -1.70
N LEU A 23 3.25 -4.68 -0.56
CA LEU A 23 2.72 -5.04 0.77
C LEU A 23 1.32 -4.48 0.99
N LEU A 24 1.01 -3.30 0.44
CA LEU A 24 -0.32 -2.69 0.51
C LEU A 24 -1.34 -3.49 -0.32
N VAL A 25 -0.97 -3.88 -1.54
CA VAL A 25 -1.83 -4.68 -2.44
C VAL A 25 -2.07 -6.09 -1.88
N TYR A 26 -1.07 -6.70 -1.24
CA TYR A 26 -1.18 -7.99 -0.58
C TYR A 26 -1.96 -7.95 0.75
N GLY A 27 -2.38 -6.76 1.20
CA GLY A 27 -3.14 -6.59 2.44
C GLY A 27 -2.30 -6.72 3.73
N ILE A 28 -0.97 -6.85 3.59
CA ILE A 28 -0.02 -6.91 4.71
C ILE A 28 0.14 -5.53 5.34
N LYS A 29 0.32 -4.51 4.50
CA LYS A 29 0.27 -3.12 4.93
C LYS A 29 -1.17 -2.62 4.83
N ARG A 30 -1.83 -2.41 5.97
CA ARG A 30 -3.23 -1.96 6.02
C ARG A 30 -3.40 -0.44 6.05
N ILE A 31 -2.41 0.27 6.58
CA ILE A 31 -2.47 1.72 6.81
C ILE A 31 -1.41 2.42 5.96
N GLU A 32 -1.86 3.46 5.24
CA GLU A 32 -1.04 4.36 4.46
C GLU A 32 -1.00 5.74 5.13
N GLY A 33 0.16 6.12 5.65
CA GLY A 33 0.35 7.41 6.34
C GLY A 33 0.86 8.48 5.36
N ARG A 34 0.11 9.57 5.21
CA ARG A 34 0.55 10.79 4.52
C ARG A 34 0.45 11.99 5.45
N SER A 35 1.30 12.98 5.21
CA SER A 35 1.25 14.26 5.92
C SER A 35 0.08 15.15 5.51
N TRP A 36 -0.60 14.84 4.39
CA TRP A 36 -1.79 15.54 3.94
C TRP A 36 -3.04 14.64 3.96
N PRO A 37 -4.21 15.19 4.30
CA PRO A 37 -5.45 14.44 4.26
C PRO A 37 -5.81 14.09 2.81
N ALA A 38 -6.04 12.80 2.55
CA ALA A 38 -6.62 12.33 1.30
C ALA A 38 -8.07 11.88 1.57
N PRO A 39 -9.09 12.72 1.31
CA PRO A 39 -10.50 12.40 1.61
C PRO A 39 -11.10 11.36 0.64
N ILE A 40 -10.26 10.57 -0.02
CA ILE A 40 -10.64 9.60 -1.04
C ILE A 40 -11.09 8.33 -0.33
N ARG A 41 -12.35 7.94 -0.60
CA ARG A 41 -12.94 6.69 -0.14
C ARG A 41 -13.29 5.80 -1.33
N GLY A 42 -13.31 4.50 -1.10
CA GLY A 42 -13.55 3.51 -2.14
C GLY A 42 -12.26 3.06 -2.83
N ARG A 43 -12.41 2.60 -4.06
CA ARG A 43 -11.33 2.03 -4.88
C ARG A 43 -10.19 3.02 -5.08
N LEU A 44 -8.98 2.60 -4.69
CA LEU A 44 -7.73 3.28 -4.95
C LEU A 44 -6.77 2.34 -5.68
N TRP A 45 -6.33 2.76 -6.86
CA TRP A 45 -5.30 2.05 -7.62
C TRP A 45 -3.91 2.31 -7.03
N ILE A 46 -3.05 1.30 -7.06
CA ILE A 46 -1.69 1.37 -6.55
C ILE A 46 -0.70 1.21 -7.69
N HIS A 47 0.14 2.22 -7.86
CA HIS A 47 1.25 2.23 -8.79
C HIS A 47 2.57 2.09 -8.02
N ALA A 48 3.40 1.13 -8.43
CA ALA A 48 4.74 0.99 -7.91
C ALA A 48 5.66 2.02 -8.58
N ALA A 49 6.29 2.86 -7.78
CA ALA A 49 7.25 3.86 -8.25
C ALA A 49 8.49 3.20 -8.90
N SER A 50 9.30 4.01 -9.57
CA SER A 50 10.45 3.55 -10.36
C SER A 50 11.71 3.22 -9.54
N LYS A 51 11.77 3.62 -8.26
CA LYS A 51 12.94 3.34 -7.42
C LYS A 51 13.05 1.83 -7.21
N VAL A 52 14.18 1.27 -7.62
CA VAL A 52 14.53 -0.13 -7.35
C VAL A 52 14.63 -0.32 -5.83
N PRO A 53 13.87 -1.26 -5.25
CA PRO A 53 13.98 -1.55 -3.83
C PRO A 53 15.32 -2.22 -3.52
N ASP A 54 15.91 -1.82 -2.41
CA ASP A 54 17.10 -2.47 -1.87
C ASP A 54 16.73 -3.79 -1.17
N GLU A 55 17.53 -4.83 -1.36
CA GLU A 55 17.24 -6.18 -0.84
C GLU A 55 17.19 -6.20 0.69
N ALA A 56 18.09 -5.48 1.35
CA ALA A 56 18.09 -5.37 2.81
C ALA A 56 16.81 -4.68 3.31
N THR A 57 16.34 -3.66 2.58
CA THR A 57 15.07 -2.99 2.87
C THR A 57 13.87 -3.93 2.70
N ILE A 58 13.84 -4.76 1.64
CA ILE A 58 12.77 -5.76 1.46
C ILE A 58 12.74 -6.70 2.66
N LYS A 59 13.88 -7.33 2.96
CA LYS A 59 13.99 -8.30 4.06
C LYS A 59 13.60 -7.70 5.40
N ALA A 60 14.08 -6.51 5.72
CA ALA A 60 13.76 -5.82 6.97
C ALA A 60 12.26 -5.55 7.09
N MET A 61 11.58 -5.18 5.99
CA MET A 61 10.13 -4.95 6.01
C MET A 61 9.35 -6.27 6.13
N GLU A 62 9.78 -7.34 5.46
CA GLU A 62 9.12 -8.65 5.60
C GLU A 62 9.24 -9.19 7.03
N GLU A 63 10.43 -9.11 7.62
CA GLU A 63 10.68 -9.51 9.01
C GLU A 63 9.84 -8.68 9.99
N PHE A 64 9.85 -7.35 9.83
CA PHE A 64 9.04 -6.44 10.65
C PHE A 64 7.54 -6.79 10.63
N TYR A 65 6.95 -7.01 9.46
CA TYR A 65 5.53 -7.40 9.40
C TYR A 65 5.30 -8.81 9.92
N ARG A 66 6.24 -9.75 9.69
CA ARG A 66 6.13 -11.11 10.23
C ARG A 66 6.09 -11.09 11.75
N GLU A 67 6.93 -10.29 12.39
CA GLU A 67 6.92 -10.10 13.84
C GLU A 67 5.60 -9.50 14.33
N ILE A 68 5.14 -8.41 13.73
CA ILE A 68 3.87 -7.76 14.10
C ILE A 68 2.71 -8.74 14.04
N TYR A 69 2.57 -9.47 12.92
CA TYR A 69 1.48 -10.42 12.74
C TYR A 69 1.64 -11.66 13.62
N ALA A 70 2.87 -12.06 13.97
CA ALA A 70 3.10 -13.14 14.92
C ALA A 70 2.62 -12.79 16.34
N VAL A 71 2.73 -11.53 16.76
CA VAL A 71 2.14 -11.06 18.04
C VAL A 71 0.62 -11.25 18.05
N ASP A 72 -0.03 -11.06 16.90
CA ASP A 72 -1.47 -11.30 16.71
C ASP A 72 -1.82 -12.78 16.46
N GLY A 73 -0.85 -13.70 16.56
CA GLY A 73 -1.03 -15.13 16.36
C GLY A 73 -1.10 -15.59 14.90
N VAL A 74 -0.83 -14.70 13.94
CA VAL A 74 -0.82 -15.01 12.51
C VAL A 74 0.60 -15.37 12.06
N THR A 75 0.83 -16.65 11.78
CA THR A 75 2.16 -17.16 11.41
C THR A 75 2.29 -17.49 9.92
N ASP A 76 1.18 -17.77 9.22
CA ASP A 76 1.15 -18.04 7.77
C ASP A 76 0.99 -16.76 6.94
N LEU A 77 1.93 -15.83 7.10
CA LEU A 77 1.96 -14.61 6.29
C LEU A 77 2.72 -14.85 4.98
N LYS A 78 2.01 -14.71 3.85
CA LYS A 78 2.57 -14.89 2.49
C LYS A 78 3.00 -13.56 1.91
N PHE A 79 4.30 -13.42 1.67
CA PHE A 79 4.88 -12.24 1.04
C PHE A 79 4.90 -12.36 -0.49
N PRO A 80 4.94 -11.23 -1.22
CA PRO A 80 5.13 -11.23 -2.67
C PRO A 80 6.48 -11.83 -3.07
N GLU A 81 6.49 -12.71 -4.07
CA GLU A 81 7.75 -13.25 -4.64
C GLU A 81 8.53 -12.18 -5.42
N HIS A 82 7.83 -11.18 -5.96
CA HIS A 82 8.40 -10.13 -6.78
C HIS A 82 7.88 -8.74 -6.40
N TYR A 83 8.77 -7.76 -6.48
CA TYR A 83 8.50 -6.35 -6.20
C TYR A 83 8.69 -5.51 -7.48
N PRO A 84 7.72 -5.54 -8.42
CA PRO A 84 7.86 -4.83 -9.68
C PRO A 84 7.84 -3.32 -9.47
N ILE A 85 8.54 -2.60 -10.35
CA ILE A 85 8.61 -1.14 -10.39
C ILE A 85 7.97 -0.58 -11.67
N SER A 86 7.65 0.72 -11.65
CA SER A 86 7.12 1.48 -12.80
C SER A 86 5.88 0.86 -13.44
N ARG A 87 4.96 0.32 -12.63
CA ARG A 87 3.72 -0.29 -13.14
C ARG A 87 2.57 -0.20 -12.15
N LEU A 88 1.36 -0.26 -12.69
CA LEU A 88 0.16 -0.43 -11.89
C LEU A 88 0.09 -1.88 -11.41
N ILE A 89 0.03 -2.09 -10.10
CA ILE A 89 0.18 -3.40 -9.47
C ILE A 89 -1.09 -3.94 -8.84
N GLY A 90 -2.08 -3.08 -8.60
CA GLY A 90 -3.35 -3.53 -8.04
C GLY A 90 -4.21 -2.39 -7.54
N MET A 91 -5.21 -2.77 -6.75
CA MET A 91 -6.19 -1.86 -6.18
C MET A 91 -6.42 -2.24 -4.72
N GLN A 92 -6.55 -1.23 -3.87
CA GLN A 92 -6.99 -1.38 -2.49
C GLN A 92 -8.28 -0.61 -2.28
N ASP A 93 -9.22 -1.19 -1.55
CA ASP A 93 -10.42 -0.47 -1.14
C ASP A 93 -10.16 0.23 0.20
N ARG A 94 -10.33 1.56 0.23
CA ARG A 94 -10.19 2.32 1.47
C ARG A 94 -11.54 2.42 2.17
N PHE A 95 -11.73 1.55 3.17
CA PHE A 95 -12.86 1.59 4.08
C PHE A 95 -12.48 2.30 5.38
N ARG A 96 -12.98 3.53 5.51
CA ARG A 96 -13.14 4.35 6.71
C ARG A 96 -11.90 4.80 7.47
#